data_AF-A0AAW8IJ16-F1
#
_entry.id   AF-A0AAW8IJ16-F1
#
_cell.length_a   1.000
_cell.length_b   1.000
_cell.length_c   1.000
_cell.angle_alpha   90.00
_cell.angle_beta   90.00
_cell.angle_gamma   90.00
#
_symmetry.space_group_name_H-M   'P 1'
#
loop_
_entity.id
_entity.type
_entity.pdbx_description
1 polymer ?
#
loop_
_entity_poly.entity_id
_entity_poly.type
_entity_poly.pdbx_seq_one_letter_code
_entity_poly.pdbx_strand_id
1 'polypeptide(L)'
;MNYFLTYTVYVLILSVLMGLSTWKLFKKLGYSPLFAFIPFYNYFIILKETKHPKWWAILSYLPIVGPIMMSVFHLYLMKKFGKNLFKDQLLTVILPFIYMATVNYSKETELEDENDLYLTEEEKNAKKKDTFMGSITFAVVFATIIHVFVTQPFGIPTGSMERTLLVGDFLFVNKWSYGYRLPMRPVAIPFLQGTIMDTGEKGNPKDDPKSYVEGIKLPYERIFQFSKPQRNDIVVFNYPRDSVHTSLDRADPYVKRLVAVAGDTFEMRDGRLFVNGKPETVLGDQEVQHRYIVNTGSQLDIPSLYNTFGFLPVQEGQNEKGGFVYYFQGLTAKTAAEIKKLPQVIDMQEHIQPKGESAIAYRDETRTKIDTTNSIFPINSGWNQDQYGPLKIPKKGDVVTINQQTFPEYQWIIKNYEHNSLENKNGKFFINGKETNQYTIQQDYYMMVGDNRDASLDARFFGFVPEENIVGKPMFTWMSLQGAFKDSSSSYQAPFKIRWDRMFKATNTGEADKTSYWWIAAMILVLFFGWEYFMKLFGKKKKEDEI
;
A
#
# COMPACT_ATOMS: atom_id res chain seq x y z
N MET A 1 18.27 -12.00 12.38
CA MET A 1 18.82 -10.74 12.96
C MET A 1 17.65 -9.78 13.16
N ASN A 2 17.58 -9.07 14.29
CA ASN A 2 16.49 -8.09 14.55
C ASN A 2 16.61 -6.88 13.61
N TYR A 3 15.49 -6.22 13.30
CA TYR A 3 15.42 -5.03 12.43
C TYR A 3 16.41 -3.95 12.83
N PHE A 4 16.39 -3.52 14.10
CA PHE A 4 17.19 -2.39 14.58
C PHE A 4 18.68 -2.68 14.50
N LEU A 5 19.09 -3.92 14.77
CA LEU A 5 20.48 -4.33 14.63
C LEU A 5 20.92 -4.30 13.16
N THR A 6 20.10 -4.85 12.26
CA THR A 6 20.36 -4.85 10.82
C THR A 6 20.46 -3.42 10.28
N TYR A 7 19.55 -2.55 10.72
CA TYR A 7 19.53 -1.16 10.31
C TYR A 7 20.70 -0.36 10.89
N THR A 8 21.12 -0.65 12.12
CA THR A 8 22.30 -0.04 12.74
C THR A 8 23.57 -0.38 11.96
N VAL A 9 23.74 -1.66 11.56
CA VAL A 9 24.86 -2.08 10.71
C VAL A 9 24.83 -1.34 9.37
N TYR A 10 23.65 -1.20 8.76
CA TYR A 10 23.48 -0.42 7.53
C TYR A 10 23.92 1.05 7.70
N VAL A 11 23.49 1.72 8.79
CA VAL A 11 23.91 3.09 9.11
C VAL A 11 25.43 3.20 9.31
N LEU A 12 26.04 2.23 9.99
CA LEU A 12 27.50 2.21 10.20
C LEU A 12 28.26 2.05 8.88
N ILE A 13 27.81 1.17 7.99
CA ILE A 13 28.40 1.00 6.66
C ILE A 13 28.35 2.33 5.88
N LEU A 14 27.18 2.97 5.84
CA LEU A 14 27.04 4.28 5.17
C LEU A 14 27.93 5.35 5.79
N SER A 15 28.09 5.34 7.11
CA SER A 15 28.93 6.30 7.83
C SER A 15 30.42 6.10 7.56
N VAL A 16 30.85 4.84 7.42
CA VAL A 16 32.22 4.51 6.99
C VAL A 16 32.45 4.97 5.55
N LEU A 17 31.52 4.69 4.63
CA LEU A 17 31.60 5.15 3.25
C LEU A 17 31.68 6.69 3.19
N MET A 18 30.82 7.38 3.93
CA MET A 18 30.81 8.83 4.04
C MET A 18 32.15 9.37 4.56
N GLY A 19 32.68 8.78 5.63
CA GLY A 19 33.97 9.15 6.18
C GLY A 19 35.11 8.97 5.18
N LEU A 20 35.21 7.80 4.54
CA LEU A 20 36.22 7.51 3.53
C LEU A 20 36.15 8.46 2.33
N SER A 21 34.94 8.86 1.93
CA SER A 21 34.72 9.76 0.80
C SER A 21 34.85 11.25 1.15
N THR A 22 34.92 11.66 2.43
CA THR A 22 34.88 13.10 2.79
C THR A 22 35.85 13.56 3.90
N TRP A 23 36.61 12.67 4.54
CA TRP A 23 37.43 13.05 5.71
C TRP A 23 38.46 14.17 5.46
N LYS A 24 39.02 14.30 4.24
CA LYS A 24 39.93 15.40 3.89
C LYS A 24 39.16 16.70 3.66
N LEU A 25 37.94 16.62 3.14
CA LEU A 25 37.05 17.77 3.02
C LEU A 25 36.71 18.33 4.41
N PHE A 26 36.42 17.46 5.38
CA PHE A 26 36.21 17.88 6.78
C PHE A 26 37.45 18.54 7.37
N LYS A 27 38.66 18.02 7.07
CA LYS A 27 39.91 18.66 7.45
C LYS A 27 40.05 20.06 6.86
N LYS A 28 39.68 20.25 5.58
CA LYS A 28 39.69 21.56 4.90
C LYS A 28 38.70 22.54 5.51
N LEU A 29 37.55 22.07 5.98
CA LEU A 29 36.57 22.86 6.73
C LEU A 29 37.02 23.21 8.16
N GLY A 30 38.22 22.77 8.60
CA GLY A 30 38.74 23.05 9.94
C GLY A 30 38.27 22.08 11.03
N TYR A 31 37.70 20.93 10.66
CA TYR A 31 37.23 19.92 11.61
C TYR A 31 38.16 18.70 11.69
N SER A 32 38.06 17.93 12.78
CA SER A 32 38.74 16.64 12.89
C SER A 32 38.25 15.68 11.79
N PRO A 33 39.15 15.01 11.04
CA PRO A 33 38.79 13.99 10.06
C PRO A 33 37.85 12.90 10.58
N LEU A 34 37.98 12.55 11.87
CA LEU A 34 37.18 11.51 12.51
C LEU A 34 35.69 11.86 12.52
N PHE A 35 35.34 13.15 12.52
CA PHE A 35 33.94 13.58 12.53
C PHE A 35 33.18 13.21 11.25
N ALA A 36 33.89 12.98 10.14
CA ALA A 36 33.27 12.51 8.89
C ALA A 36 32.67 11.09 9.03
N PHE A 37 33.19 10.29 9.97
CA PHE A 37 32.76 8.90 10.21
C PHE A 37 31.64 8.78 11.25
N ILE A 38 31.33 9.85 11.99
CA ILE A 38 30.33 9.80 13.06
C ILE A 38 28.94 10.04 12.45
N PRO A 39 28.02 9.05 12.47
CA PRO A 39 26.67 9.24 11.94
C PRO A 39 25.96 10.41 12.62
N PHE A 40 25.11 11.11 11.86
CA PHE A 40 24.36 12.30 12.24
C PHE A 40 25.24 13.53 12.47
N TYR A 41 26.36 13.38 13.18
CA TYR A 41 27.27 14.49 13.47
C TYR A 41 28.01 14.98 12.21
N ASN A 42 28.36 14.07 11.30
CA ASN A 42 28.89 14.41 9.99
C ASN A 42 27.93 15.36 9.23
N TYR A 43 26.64 15.01 9.14
CA TYR A 43 25.63 15.82 8.47
C TYR A 43 25.27 17.09 9.24
N PHE A 44 25.33 17.07 10.58
CA PHE A 44 25.19 18.27 11.39
C PHE A 44 26.27 19.31 11.06
N ILE A 45 27.53 18.88 10.89
CA ILE A 45 28.62 19.77 10.48
C ILE A 45 28.36 20.31 9.06
N ILE A 46 28.00 19.45 8.11
CA ILE A 46 27.69 19.89 6.74
C ILE A 46 26.60 20.96 6.75
N LEU A 47 25.50 20.73 7.46
CA LEU A 47 24.38 21.67 7.58
C LEU A 47 24.80 22.98 8.26
N LYS A 48 25.64 22.92 9.29
CA LYS A 48 26.20 24.11 9.95
C LYS A 48 27.02 24.93 8.96
N GLU A 49 27.91 24.27 8.21
CA GLU A 49 28.83 24.89 7.26
C GLU A 49 28.13 25.45 6.01
N THR A 50 26.97 24.92 5.68
CA THR A 50 26.14 25.32 4.53
C THR A 50 24.95 26.19 4.92
N LYS A 51 24.89 26.65 6.19
CA LYS A 51 23.86 27.55 6.73
C LYS A 51 22.41 27.02 6.65
N HIS A 52 22.23 25.71 6.81
CA HIS A 52 20.93 25.04 6.80
C HIS A 52 20.48 24.58 8.22
N PRO A 53 19.19 24.25 8.42
CA PRO A 53 18.70 23.81 9.73
C PRO A 53 19.38 22.52 10.21
N LYS A 54 20.18 22.64 11.28
CA LYS A 54 21.03 21.55 11.78
C LYS A 54 20.26 20.31 12.24
N TRP A 55 19.01 20.48 12.65
CA TRP A 55 18.15 19.38 13.08
C TRP A 55 17.81 18.41 11.93
N TRP A 56 17.93 18.84 10.66
CA TRP A 56 17.73 17.97 9.50
C TRP A 56 18.67 16.76 9.48
N ALA A 57 19.79 16.80 10.22
CA ALA A 57 20.68 15.65 10.37
C ALA A 57 19.95 14.39 10.87
N ILE A 58 18.88 14.52 11.67
CA ILE A 58 18.09 13.36 12.13
C ILE A 58 17.41 12.61 10.97
N LEU A 59 17.17 13.29 9.85
CA LEU A 59 16.49 12.72 8.69
C LEU A 59 17.40 11.84 7.84
N SER A 60 18.74 11.98 7.92
CA SER A 60 19.73 11.28 7.07
C SER A 60 19.60 9.76 7.09
N TYR A 61 19.14 9.20 8.20
CA TYR A 61 19.04 7.75 8.42
C TYR A 61 17.61 7.35 8.78
N LEU A 62 16.61 8.07 8.26
CA LEU A 62 15.25 7.56 8.22
C LEU A 62 15.11 6.66 6.99
N PRO A 63 14.46 5.47 7.06
CA PRO A 63 14.23 4.66 5.88
C PRO A 63 13.48 5.44 4.78
N ILE A 64 13.90 5.30 3.52
CA ILE A 64 13.38 5.99 2.31
C ILE A 64 13.69 7.49 2.28
N VAL A 65 13.42 8.22 3.36
CA VAL A 65 13.69 9.66 3.48
C VAL A 65 15.19 9.96 3.55
N GLY A 66 15.93 9.13 4.28
CA GLY A 66 17.36 9.26 4.52
C GLY A 66 18.20 9.31 3.26
N PRO A 67 18.07 8.34 2.33
CA PRO A 67 18.75 8.40 1.04
C PRO A 67 18.58 9.74 0.31
N ILE A 68 17.36 10.30 0.31
CA ILE A 68 17.07 11.60 -0.32
C ILE A 68 17.79 12.72 0.42
N MET A 69 17.68 12.75 1.75
CA MET A 69 18.31 13.79 2.57
C MET A 69 19.83 13.73 2.50
N MET A 70 20.41 12.53 2.49
CA MET A 70 21.84 12.34 2.29
C MET A 70 22.27 12.91 0.93
N SER A 71 21.55 12.63 -0.16
CA SER A 71 21.83 13.24 -1.47
C SER A 71 21.77 14.77 -1.42
N VAL A 72 20.76 15.34 -0.76
CA VAL A 72 20.65 16.79 -0.56
C VAL A 72 21.86 17.34 0.21
N PHE A 73 22.28 16.69 1.30
CA PHE A 73 23.42 17.13 2.09
C PHE A 73 24.75 16.97 1.34
N HIS A 74 24.90 15.92 0.54
CA HIS A 74 26.06 15.75 -0.32
C HIS A 74 26.13 16.86 -1.37
N LEU A 75 25.00 17.24 -1.98
CA LEU A 75 24.94 18.37 -2.90
C LEU A 75 25.36 19.68 -2.22
N TYR A 76 24.88 19.95 -1.00
CA TYR A 76 25.31 21.12 -0.24
C TYR A 76 26.81 21.13 0.06
N LEU A 77 27.36 19.97 0.43
CA LEU A 77 28.80 19.83 0.66
C LEU A 77 29.59 20.06 -0.63
N MET A 78 29.19 19.44 -1.74
CA MET A 78 29.86 19.57 -3.04
C MET A 78 29.81 21.02 -3.54
N LYS A 79 28.68 21.71 -3.33
CA LYS A 79 28.54 23.14 -3.60
C LYS A 79 29.57 23.99 -2.87
N LYS A 80 29.82 23.72 -1.58
CA LYS A 80 30.84 24.43 -0.79
C LYS A 80 32.27 24.26 -1.30
N PHE A 81 32.52 23.24 -2.12
CA PHE A 81 33.81 22.98 -2.78
C PHE A 81 33.79 23.30 -4.29
N GLY A 82 32.89 24.18 -4.74
CA GLY A 82 32.81 24.64 -6.13
C GLY A 82 32.29 23.62 -7.14
N LYS A 83 31.65 22.53 -6.68
CA LYS A 83 31.13 21.45 -7.54
C LYS A 83 29.64 21.62 -7.78
N ASN A 84 29.31 22.66 -8.54
CA ASN A 84 27.95 23.15 -8.78
C ASN A 84 27.38 22.83 -10.15
N LEU A 85 28.18 22.28 -11.07
CA LEU A 85 27.72 22.01 -12.43
C LEU A 85 26.69 20.87 -12.43
N PHE A 86 25.81 20.85 -13.42
CA PHE A 86 24.79 19.80 -13.56
C PHE A 86 25.38 18.38 -13.54
N LYS A 87 26.54 18.18 -14.17
CA LYS A 87 27.26 16.90 -14.14
C LYS A 87 27.71 16.52 -12.72
N ASP A 88 28.20 17.48 -11.95
CA ASP A 88 28.64 17.26 -10.56
C ASP A 88 27.45 16.89 -9.68
N GLN A 89 26.33 17.60 -9.83
CA GLN A 89 25.09 17.31 -9.12
C GLN A 89 24.57 15.90 -9.45
N LEU A 90 24.52 15.56 -10.74
CA LEU A 90 24.08 14.24 -11.20
C LEU A 90 24.96 13.11 -10.65
N LEU A 91 26.28 13.25 -10.71
CA LEU A 91 27.23 12.27 -10.17
C LEU A 91 27.14 12.16 -8.64
N THR A 92 26.90 13.28 -7.95
CA THR A 92 26.68 13.30 -6.50
C THR A 92 25.42 12.55 -6.10
N VAL A 93 24.38 12.55 -6.93
CA VAL A 93 23.13 11.83 -6.64
C VAL A 93 23.22 10.34 -7.01
N ILE A 94 23.75 10.02 -8.20
CA ILE A 94 23.78 8.64 -8.71
C ILE A 94 24.91 7.81 -8.08
N LEU A 95 26.09 8.41 -7.89
CA LEU A 95 27.29 7.75 -7.36
C LEU A 95 27.91 8.57 -6.21
N PRO A 96 27.16 8.85 -5.13
CA PRO A 96 27.54 9.82 -4.09
C PRO A 96 28.93 9.57 -3.53
N PHE A 97 29.17 8.36 -3.01
CA PHE A 97 30.43 8.05 -2.33
C PHE A 97 31.62 7.99 -3.29
N ILE A 98 31.39 7.61 -4.56
CA ILE A 98 32.45 7.57 -5.57
C ILE A 98 32.83 8.99 -5.96
N TYR A 99 31.85 9.82 -6.34
CA TYR A 99 32.09 11.19 -6.78
C TYR A 99 32.66 12.05 -5.65
N MET A 100 32.11 11.99 -4.44
CA MET A 100 32.67 12.71 -3.30
C MET A 100 34.11 12.27 -3.00
N ALA A 101 34.44 10.98 -3.17
CA ALA A 101 35.81 10.51 -3.01
C ALA A 101 36.75 11.14 -4.06
N THR A 102 36.35 11.25 -5.33
CA THR A 102 37.21 11.88 -6.35
C THR A 102 37.52 13.34 -5.99
N VAL A 103 36.53 14.08 -5.49
CA VAL A 103 36.68 15.44 -4.98
C VAL A 103 37.58 15.48 -3.74
N ASN A 104 37.35 14.61 -2.77
CA ASN A 104 38.13 14.51 -1.53
C ASN A 104 39.62 14.21 -1.73
N TYR A 105 39.98 13.46 -2.77
CA TYR A 105 41.39 13.13 -3.10
C TYR A 105 42.00 14.02 -4.20
N SER A 106 41.25 14.97 -4.75
CA SER A 106 41.74 15.94 -5.73
C SER A 106 42.70 16.97 -5.13
N LYS A 107 43.65 17.46 -5.94
CA LYS A 107 44.62 18.48 -5.52
C LYS A 107 44.04 19.90 -5.52
N GLU A 108 43.02 20.17 -6.33
CA GLU A 108 42.46 21.51 -6.63
C GLU A 108 41.08 21.75 -6.01
N THR A 109 40.90 21.40 -4.73
CA THR A 109 39.65 21.70 -4.01
C THR A 109 39.85 22.90 -3.11
N GLU A 110 39.42 24.06 -3.58
CA GLU A 110 39.34 25.31 -2.82
C GLU A 110 37.94 25.46 -2.22
N LEU A 111 37.85 26.21 -1.12
CA LEU A 111 36.57 26.54 -0.49
C LEU A 111 35.95 27.73 -1.23
N GLU A 112 34.69 27.59 -1.62
CA GLU A 112 33.90 28.74 -2.08
C GLU A 112 33.33 29.47 -0.85
N ASP A 113 33.78 30.71 -0.63
CA ASP A 113 33.18 31.62 0.34
C ASP A 113 32.04 32.41 -0.33
N GLU A 114 30.79 32.02 -0.06
CA GLU A 114 29.60 32.82 -0.43
C GLU A 114 29.54 34.09 0.44
N ASN A 115 30.20 35.16 -0.03
CA ASN A 115 30.01 36.52 0.49
C ASN A 115 28.85 37.21 -0.23
N ASP A 116 27.70 37.27 0.44
CA ASP A 116 26.43 37.79 -0.10
C ASP A 116 26.43 39.29 -0.47
N LEU A 117 27.46 40.04 -0.07
CA LEU A 117 27.56 41.49 -0.28
C LEU A 117 27.87 41.90 -1.73
N TYR A 118 28.39 41.00 -2.57
CA TYR A 118 28.85 41.33 -3.93
C TYR A 118 28.26 40.42 -5.02
N LEU A 119 27.04 39.92 -4.82
CA LEU A 119 26.36 39.09 -5.84
C LEU A 119 25.89 39.97 -7.02
N THR A 120 26.25 39.57 -8.24
CA THR A 120 25.69 40.09 -9.49
C THR A 120 24.19 39.78 -9.61
N GLU A 121 23.46 40.47 -10.49
CA GLU A 121 22.02 40.19 -10.70
C GLU A 121 21.76 38.77 -11.22
N GLU A 122 22.68 38.19 -12.00
CA GLU A 122 22.61 36.78 -12.40
C GLU A 122 22.78 35.84 -11.21
N GLU A 123 23.75 36.11 -10.32
CA GLU A 123 23.97 35.31 -9.10
C GLU A 123 22.82 35.45 -8.10
N LYS A 124 22.22 36.64 -7.97
CA LYS A 124 21.00 36.84 -7.17
C LYS A 124 19.82 36.04 -7.73
N ASN A 125 19.66 36.02 -9.05
CA ASN A 125 18.60 35.22 -9.70
C ASN A 125 18.86 33.72 -9.58
N ALA A 126 20.12 33.27 -9.68
CA ALA A 126 20.51 31.90 -9.41
C ALA A 126 20.20 31.50 -7.96
N LYS A 127 20.51 32.37 -6.98
CA LYS A 127 20.20 32.16 -5.56
C LYS A 127 18.70 32.09 -5.28
N LYS A 128 17.89 32.90 -5.97
CA LYS A 128 16.41 32.78 -5.92
C LYS A 128 15.92 31.44 -6.47
N LYS A 129 16.45 30.99 -7.61
CA LYS A 129 16.13 29.66 -8.18
C LYS A 129 16.54 28.53 -7.22
N ASP A 130 17.70 28.63 -6.59
CA ASP A 130 18.20 27.67 -5.60
C ASP A 130 17.28 27.60 -4.37
N THR A 131 16.83 28.75 -3.88
CA THR A 131 15.85 28.85 -2.78
C THR A 131 14.50 28.21 -3.14
N PHE A 132 14.04 28.40 -4.38
CA PHE A 132 12.82 27.78 -4.89
C PHE A 132 12.97 26.24 -5.01
N MET A 133 14.07 25.75 -5.58
CA MET A 133 14.38 24.32 -5.67
C MET A 133 14.53 23.67 -4.29
N GLY A 134 15.14 24.38 -3.33
CA GLY A 134 15.21 23.96 -1.93
C GLY A 134 13.82 23.84 -1.29
N SER A 135 12.91 24.75 -1.61
CA SER A 135 11.52 24.71 -1.11
C SER A 135 10.73 23.52 -1.69
N ILE A 136 10.89 23.23 -2.99
CA ILE A 136 10.30 22.05 -3.63
C ILE A 136 10.87 20.77 -3.00
N THR A 137 12.19 20.70 -2.85
CA THR A 137 12.87 19.55 -2.24
C THR A 137 12.35 19.29 -0.84
N PHE A 138 12.22 20.35 -0.03
CA PHE A 138 11.62 20.26 1.31
C PHE A 138 10.18 19.75 1.26
N ALA A 139 9.34 20.26 0.35
CA ALA A 139 7.96 19.81 0.19
C ALA A 139 7.88 18.32 -0.19
N VAL A 140 8.72 17.85 -1.12
CA VAL A 140 8.79 16.43 -1.53
C VAL A 140 9.26 15.54 -0.38
N VAL A 141 10.29 15.96 0.36
CA VAL A 141 10.78 15.25 1.54
C VAL A 141 9.68 15.18 2.61
N PHE A 142 9.03 16.29 2.90
CA PHE A 142 7.95 16.35 3.88
C PHE A 142 6.78 15.44 3.47
N ALA A 143 6.35 15.52 2.21
CA ALA A 143 5.33 14.63 1.66
C ALA A 143 5.76 13.16 1.74
N THR A 144 7.05 12.86 1.51
CA THR A 144 7.60 11.50 1.66
C THR A 144 7.57 11.04 3.12
N ILE A 145 7.90 11.91 4.07
CA ILE A 145 7.80 11.60 5.51
C ILE A 145 6.36 11.26 5.87
N ILE A 146 5.39 12.11 5.48
CA ILE A 146 3.98 11.85 5.71
C ILE A 146 3.53 10.54 5.06
N HIS A 147 3.96 10.30 3.81
CA HIS A 147 3.65 9.08 3.05
C HIS A 147 4.19 7.79 3.70
N VAL A 148 5.44 7.84 4.16
CA VAL A 148 6.13 6.67 4.73
C VAL A 148 5.69 6.41 6.16
N PHE A 149 5.56 7.47 6.98
CA PHE A 149 5.38 7.34 8.41
C PHE A 149 3.97 7.58 8.91
N VAL A 150 3.11 8.34 8.22
CA VAL A 150 1.81 8.75 8.76
C VAL A 150 0.66 8.08 8.01
N THR A 151 0.54 8.38 6.72
CA THR A 151 -0.60 7.94 5.90
C THR A 151 -0.16 7.61 4.49
N GLN A 152 -0.82 6.63 3.87
CA GLN A 152 -0.54 6.25 2.49
C GLN A 152 -1.82 6.35 1.64
N PRO A 153 -1.77 6.99 0.46
CA PRO A 153 -2.89 7.05 -0.44
C PRO A 153 -3.02 5.73 -1.23
N PHE A 154 -4.24 5.25 -1.42
CA PHE A 154 -4.55 4.09 -2.27
C PHE A 154 -5.78 4.36 -3.13
N GLY A 155 -5.74 3.98 -4.40
CA GLY A 155 -6.92 3.98 -5.28
C GLY A 155 -7.67 2.65 -5.19
N ILE A 156 -8.99 2.68 -5.39
CA ILE A 156 -9.85 1.49 -5.46
C ILE A 156 -10.14 1.15 -6.94
N PRO A 157 -9.43 0.16 -7.53
CA PRO A 157 -9.60 -0.16 -8.94
C PRO A 157 -10.74 -1.16 -9.21
N THR A 158 -11.22 -1.91 -8.21
CA THR A 158 -12.20 -2.99 -8.39
C THR A 158 -13.38 -2.89 -7.41
N GLY A 159 -14.55 -3.38 -7.84
CA GLY A 159 -15.82 -3.29 -7.09
C GLY A 159 -16.01 -4.31 -5.97
N SER A 160 -14.94 -4.93 -5.47
CA SER A 160 -15.00 -5.94 -4.40
C SER A 160 -15.50 -5.39 -3.05
N MET A 161 -15.38 -4.08 -2.85
CA MET A 161 -15.87 -3.35 -1.66
C MET A 161 -17.00 -2.39 -2.02
N GLU A 162 -17.62 -2.53 -3.20
CA GLU A 162 -18.61 -1.56 -3.69
C GLU A 162 -19.75 -1.36 -2.68
N ARG A 163 -20.33 -0.15 -2.70
CA ARG A 163 -21.31 0.44 -1.78
C ARG A 163 -20.66 0.95 -0.49
N THR A 164 -19.68 0.22 0.01
CA THR A 164 -18.83 0.67 1.13
C THR A 164 -17.71 1.62 0.66
N LEU A 165 -16.92 1.16 -0.30
CA LEU A 165 -15.82 1.86 -0.98
C LEU A 165 -15.98 1.64 -2.49
N LEU A 166 -16.17 2.72 -3.25
CA LEU A 166 -16.58 2.61 -4.65
C LEU A 166 -15.37 2.60 -5.58
N VAL A 167 -15.48 1.94 -6.74
CA VAL A 167 -14.45 2.00 -7.80
C VAL A 167 -14.14 3.44 -8.18
N GLY A 168 -12.87 3.84 -8.04
CA GLY A 168 -12.43 5.21 -8.26
C GLY A 168 -12.33 6.07 -7.00
N ASP A 169 -12.68 5.54 -5.82
CA ASP A 169 -12.35 6.18 -4.54
C ASP A 169 -10.83 6.12 -4.32
N PHE A 170 -10.26 7.22 -3.81
CA PHE A 170 -8.89 7.31 -3.37
C PHE A 170 -8.88 7.58 -1.86
N LEU A 171 -8.26 6.67 -1.11
CA LEU A 171 -8.30 6.60 0.34
C LEU A 171 -6.99 7.04 0.95
N PHE A 172 -7.03 7.72 2.09
CA PHE A 172 -5.88 7.79 3.00
C PHE A 172 -5.98 6.70 4.05
N VAL A 173 -4.89 5.96 4.25
CA VAL A 173 -4.80 4.85 5.20
C VAL A 173 -3.90 5.22 6.36
N ASN A 174 -4.43 5.14 7.58
CA ASN A 174 -3.67 5.31 8.80
C ASN A 174 -2.80 4.08 9.09
N LYS A 175 -1.49 4.26 9.02
CA LYS A 175 -0.49 3.21 9.25
C LYS A 175 -0.20 2.92 10.73
N TRP A 176 -0.74 3.73 11.65
CA TRP A 176 -0.55 3.58 13.10
C TRP A 176 -1.65 2.77 13.78
N SER A 177 -2.81 2.60 13.12
CA SER A 177 -4.02 2.01 13.72
C SER A 177 -3.78 0.64 14.37
N TYR A 178 -2.88 -0.15 13.79
CA TYR A 178 -2.56 -1.50 14.26
C TYR A 178 -1.08 -1.63 14.63
N GLY A 179 -0.42 -0.54 15.02
CA GLY A 179 1.03 -0.45 15.19
C GLY A 179 1.76 -0.14 13.89
N TYR A 180 2.84 0.65 13.98
CA TYR A 180 3.59 1.11 12.82
C TYR A 180 4.51 0.01 12.28
N ARG A 181 4.23 -0.45 11.06
CA ARG A 181 5.10 -1.39 10.33
C ARG A 181 6.28 -0.65 9.72
N LEU A 182 7.49 -1.00 10.14
CA LEU A 182 8.71 -0.37 9.65
C LEU A 182 8.99 -0.73 8.18
N PRO A 183 9.52 0.20 7.36
CA PRO A 183 9.88 -0.09 5.97
C PRO A 183 10.96 -1.16 5.89
N MET A 184 10.81 -2.13 4.98
CA MET A 184 11.80 -3.19 4.77
C MET A 184 12.78 -2.87 3.65
N ARG A 185 12.35 -2.03 2.70
CA ARG A 185 13.15 -1.49 1.62
C ARG A 185 13.51 -0.03 1.92
N PRO A 186 14.66 0.23 2.58
CA PRO A 186 15.05 1.58 2.98
C PRO A 186 15.53 2.45 1.80
N VAL A 187 15.82 1.86 0.65
CA VAL A 187 16.19 2.57 -0.58
C VAL A 187 15.14 2.28 -1.64
N ALA A 188 14.27 3.26 -1.88
CA ALA A 188 13.17 3.19 -2.84
C ALA A 188 12.80 4.59 -3.34
N ILE A 189 12.22 4.66 -4.53
CA ILE A 189 11.64 5.87 -5.08
C ILE A 189 10.35 6.18 -4.31
N PRO A 190 10.21 7.39 -3.73
CA PRO A 190 8.99 7.80 -3.05
C PRO A 190 7.75 7.68 -3.94
N PHE A 191 6.60 7.41 -3.33
CA PHE A 191 5.28 7.34 -3.97
C PHE A 191 5.09 6.22 -5.01
N LEU A 192 6.13 5.43 -5.30
CA LEU A 192 6.02 4.22 -6.12
C LEU A 192 5.90 2.97 -5.23
N GLN A 193 4.99 2.07 -5.62
CA GLN A 193 4.65 0.88 -4.84
C GLN A 193 5.58 -0.30 -5.16
N GLY A 194 5.70 -0.68 -6.44
CA GLY A 194 6.44 -1.88 -6.89
C GLY A 194 7.42 -1.59 -8.02
N THR A 195 6.96 -1.06 -9.14
CA THR A 195 7.74 -0.82 -10.38
C THR A 195 7.84 0.66 -10.74
N ILE A 196 8.82 1.00 -11.59
CA ILE A 196 9.04 2.36 -12.13
C ILE A 196 8.13 2.60 -13.34
N MET A 197 8.00 1.60 -14.20
CA MET A 197 7.08 1.58 -15.33
C MET A 197 6.50 0.19 -15.48
N ASP A 198 5.24 0.12 -15.92
CA ASP A 198 4.62 -1.11 -16.39
C ASP A 198 4.90 -1.21 -17.90
N THR A 199 5.66 -2.22 -18.32
CA THR A 199 6.00 -2.43 -19.74
C THR A 199 4.83 -2.99 -20.55
N GLY A 200 3.74 -3.43 -19.90
CA GLY A 200 2.54 -3.93 -20.54
C GLY A 200 2.70 -5.29 -21.22
N GLU A 201 3.86 -5.94 -21.09
CA GLU A 201 4.11 -7.23 -21.70
C GLU A 201 3.40 -8.35 -20.92
N LYS A 202 2.64 -9.19 -21.64
CA LYS A 202 1.82 -10.24 -21.06
C LYS A 202 2.70 -11.31 -20.40
N GLY A 203 2.71 -11.32 -19.05
CA GLY A 203 3.53 -12.22 -18.24
C GLY A 203 4.77 -11.58 -17.61
N ASN A 204 5.01 -10.28 -17.86
CA ASN A 204 6.26 -9.57 -17.54
C ASN A 204 6.28 -8.63 -16.30
N PRO A 205 5.26 -8.47 -15.44
CA PRO A 205 5.41 -7.50 -14.33
C PRO A 205 6.47 -7.92 -13.28
N LYS A 206 7.03 -9.14 -13.38
CA LYS A 206 8.16 -9.61 -12.57
C LYS A 206 9.51 -9.02 -12.96
N ASP A 207 9.72 -8.76 -14.26
CA ASP A 207 11.01 -8.27 -14.79
C ASP A 207 10.98 -6.76 -15.04
N ASP A 208 9.85 -6.10 -14.80
CA ASP A 208 9.75 -4.65 -14.81
C ASP A 208 10.76 -3.99 -13.86
N PRO A 209 11.32 -2.81 -14.24
CA PRO A 209 12.27 -2.10 -13.39
C PRO A 209 11.67 -1.79 -12.03
N LYS A 210 12.30 -2.33 -10.97
CA LYS A 210 11.82 -2.18 -9.59
C LYS A 210 12.04 -0.75 -9.09
N SER A 211 11.06 -0.23 -8.38
CA SER A 211 11.14 1.10 -7.74
C SER A 211 12.01 1.12 -6.47
N TYR A 212 12.64 -0.01 -6.12
CA TYR A 212 13.41 -0.20 -4.90
C TYR A 212 14.64 -1.09 -5.14
N VAL A 213 15.63 -0.99 -4.24
CA VAL A 213 16.86 -1.80 -4.31
C VAL A 213 16.67 -3.15 -3.61
N GLU A 214 16.86 -4.26 -4.32
CA GLU A 214 16.67 -5.60 -3.77
C GLU A 214 17.79 -6.09 -2.85
N GLY A 215 19.02 -5.65 -3.11
CA GLY A 215 20.20 -6.06 -2.34
C GLY A 215 20.17 -5.62 -0.88
N ILE A 216 19.29 -4.68 -0.52
CA ILE A 216 19.11 -4.20 0.86
C ILE A 216 17.70 -4.60 1.31
N LYS A 217 17.61 -5.58 2.21
CA LYS A 217 16.37 -6.06 2.81
C LYS A 217 16.50 -6.00 4.33
N LEU A 218 15.62 -5.27 4.98
CA LEU A 218 15.47 -5.29 6.43
C LEU A 218 14.43 -6.37 6.82
N PRO A 219 14.58 -7.01 8.00
CA PRO A 219 13.56 -7.90 8.56
C PRO A 219 12.19 -7.22 8.71
N TYR A 220 11.12 -7.99 8.92
CA TYR A 220 9.86 -7.42 9.39
C TYR A 220 10.02 -6.93 10.84
N GLU A 221 9.42 -5.77 11.15
CA GLU A 221 9.26 -5.30 12.52
C GLU A 221 8.07 -4.35 12.59
N ARG A 222 7.30 -4.45 13.68
CA ARG A 222 6.17 -3.58 13.97
C ARG A 222 6.30 -3.03 15.38
N ILE A 223 6.24 -1.71 15.50
CA ILE A 223 6.37 -1.00 16.77
C ILE A 223 5.07 -0.31 17.16
N PHE A 224 4.92 0.01 18.45
CA PHE A 224 3.77 0.76 18.98
C PHE A 224 2.41 0.13 18.66
N GLN A 225 2.32 -1.20 18.72
CA GLN A 225 1.07 -1.93 18.50
C GLN A 225 0.18 -1.89 19.74
N PHE A 226 -0.54 -0.79 19.92
CA PHE A 226 -1.51 -0.62 21.02
C PHE A 226 -2.88 -1.25 20.74
N SER A 227 -3.15 -1.61 19.48
CA SER A 227 -4.43 -2.18 19.05
C SER A 227 -4.18 -3.22 17.96
N LYS A 228 -5.04 -4.24 17.94
CA LYS A 228 -5.07 -5.27 16.89
C LYS A 228 -6.29 -5.06 15.99
N PRO A 229 -6.23 -5.51 14.73
CA PRO A 229 -7.39 -5.55 13.85
C PRO A 229 -8.56 -6.29 14.49
N GLN A 230 -9.76 -5.72 14.40
CA GLN A 230 -10.98 -6.26 14.97
C GLN A 230 -11.97 -6.67 13.89
N ARG A 231 -12.92 -7.55 14.24
CA ARG A 231 -14.00 -7.91 13.31
C ARG A 231 -14.72 -6.65 12.81
N ASN A 232 -15.12 -6.70 11.56
CA ASN A 232 -15.75 -5.65 10.76
C ASN A 232 -14.87 -4.44 10.41
N ASP A 233 -13.63 -4.36 10.87
CA ASP A 233 -12.70 -3.35 10.37
C ASP A 233 -12.49 -3.52 8.86
N ILE A 234 -12.54 -2.43 8.10
CA ILE A 234 -11.97 -2.39 6.76
C ILE A 234 -10.44 -2.29 6.90
N VAL A 235 -9.69 -3.17 6.27
CA VAL A 235 -8.24 -3.25 6.43
C VAL A 235 -7.57 -3.18 5.07
N VAL A 236 -6.52 -2.37 5.00
CA VAL A 236 -5.57 -2.41 3.87
C VAL A 236 -4.40 -3.29 4.25
N PHE A 237 -4.07 -4.24 3.39
CA PHE A 237 -3.00 -5.20 3.57
C PHE A 237 -2.32 -5.47 2.24
N ASN A 238 -1.08 -5.93 2.25
CA ASN A 238 -0.40 -6.40 1.05
C ASN A 238 -0.86 -7.82 0.71
N TYR A 239 -1.07 -8.10 -0.58
CA TYR A 239 -1.57 -9.38 -1.05
C TYR A 239 -0.64 -10.54 -0.67
N PRO A 240 -1.09 -11.55 0.11
CA PRO A 240 -0.21 -12.61 0.62
C PRO A 240 0.33 -13.57 -0.45
N ARG A 241 -0.36 -13.70 -1.59
CA ARG A 241 0.06 -14.57 -2.70
C ARG A 241 0.56 -13.78 -3.91
N ASP A 242 1.09 -12.58 -3.67
CA ASP A 242 1.69 -11.78 -4.71
C ASP A 242 2.92 -12.49 -5.29
N SER A 243 2.83 -12.83 -6.57
CA SER A 243 3.90 -13.53 -7.28
C SER A 243 4.82 -12.58 -8.05
N VAL A 244 4.44 -11.30 -8.13
CA VAL A 244 5.08 -10.25 -8.91
C VAL A 244 5.99 -9.43 -8.01
N HIS A 245 5.44 -8.86 -6.94
CA HIS A 245 6.16 -8.00 -6.01
C HIS A 245 6.44 -8.76 -4.71
N THR A 246 7.53 -9.51 -4.68
CA THR A 246 7.87 -10.44 -3.58
C THR A 246 8.34 -9.77 -2.29
N SER A 247 8.59 -8.45 -2.30
CA SER A 247 8.88 -7.70 -1.06
C SER A 247 7.57 -7.34 -0.37
N LEU A 248 7.42 -7.75 0.89
CA LEU A 248 6.15 -7.59 1.62
C LEU A 248 5.63 -6.14 1.66
N ASP A 249 6.53 -5.16 1.86
CA ASP A 249 6.20 -3.74 1.90
C ASP A 249 5.99 -3.09 0.52
N ARG A 250 6.16 -3.86 -0.57
CA ARG A 250 6.01 -3.46 -1.97
C ARG A 250 5.00 -4.30 -2.75
N ALA A 251 4.49 -5.37 -2.14
CA ALA A 251 3.42 -6.19 -2.67
C ALA A 251 2.14 -5.37 -2.91
N ASP A 252 1.29 -5.86 -3.81
CA ASP A 252 0.06 -5.20 -4.22
C ASP A 252 -0.87 -4.96 -3.03
N PRO A 253 -1.41 -3.75 -2.86
CA PRO A 253 -2.31 -3.44 -1.77
C PRO A 253 -3.73 -3.91 -2.08
N TYR A 254 -4.34 -4.60 -1.12
CA TYR A 254 -5.74 -5.01 -1.13
C TYR A 254 -6.47 -4.32 0.01
N VAL A 255 -7.73 -3.99 -0.22
CA VAL A 255 -8.66 -3.55 0.82
C VAL A 255 -9.83 -4.51 0.89
N LYS A 256 -10.16 -4.97 2.11
CA LYS A 256 -11.27 -5.89 2.40
C LYS A 256 -11.81 -5.65 3.80
N ARG A 257 -12.96 -6.25 4.12
CA ARG A 257 -13.48 -6.30 5.49
C ARG A 257 -12.90 -7.49 6.23
N LEU A 258 -12.48 -7.26 7.47
CA LEU A 258 -12.02 -8.28 8.39
C LEU A 258 -13.22 -8.99 9.00
N VAL A 259 -13.58 -10.16 8.48
CA VAL A 259 -14.79 -10.87 8.93
C VAL A 259 -14.52 -11.80 10.12
N ALA A 260 -13.34 -12.43 10.18
CA ALA A 260 -12.97 -13.33 11.26
C ALA A 260 -11.51 -13.12 11.66
N VAL A 261 -11.25 -13.14 12.97
CA VAL A 261 -9.92 -12.94 13.57
C VAL A 261 -9.31 -14.27 14.01
N ALA A 262 -8.04 -14.25 14.41
CA ALA A 262 -7.33 -15.42 14.91
C ALA A 262 -8.12 -16.20 15.98
N GLY A 263 -8.29 -17.50 15.76
CA GLY A 263 -9.05 -18.42 16.62
C GLY A 263 -10.53 -18.57 16.27
N ASP A 264 -11.09 -17.70 15.42
CA ASP A 264 -12.46 -17.83 14.94
C ASP A 264 -12.63 -18.99 13.96
N THR A 265 -13.88 -19.36 13.71
CA THR A 265 -14.27 -20.27 12.62
C THR A 265 -15.08 -19.50 11.58
N PHE A 266 -14.65 -19.57 10.32
CA PHE A 266 -15.32 -18.97 9.17
C PHE A 266 -16.07 -20.04 8.36
N GLU A 267 -17.29 -19.73 7.92
CA GLU A 267 -18.11 -20.64 7.13
C GLU A 267 -19.05 -19.85 6.20
N MET A 268 -19.28 -20.37 5.00
CA MET A 268 -20.32 -19.92 4.07
C MET A 268 -21.35 -21.03 3.89
N ARG A 269 -22.63 -20.70 4.07
CA ARG A 269 -23.77 -21.61 3.83
C ARG A 269 -24.72 -20.95 2.85
N ASP A 270 -24.91 -21.55 1.68
CA ASP A 270 -25.76 -21.02 0.61
C ASP A 270 -25.43 -19.55 0.26
N GLY A 271 -24.15 -19.17 0.27
CA GLY A 271 -23.70 -17.79 -0.01
C GLY A 271 -23.83 -16.82 1.17
N ARG A 272 -24.22 -17.30 2.36
CA ARG A 272 -24.38 -16.47 3.57
C ARG A 272 -23.24 -16.74 4.55
N LEU A 273 -22.70 -15.67 5.14
CA LEU A 273 -21.54 -15.73 6.03
C LEU A 273 -21.92 -16.08 7.46
N PHE A 274 -21.20 -17.05 8.04
CA PHE A 274 -21.25 -17.42 9.45
C PHE A 274 -19.85 -17.34 10.08
N VAL A 275 -19.77 -16.73 11.26
CA VAL A 275 -18.56 -16.66 12.09
C VAL A 275 -18.86 -17.28 13.44
N ASN A 276 -18.08 -18.29 13.84
CA ASN A 276 -18.32 -19.09 15.05
C ASN A 276 -19.76 -19.64 15.11
N GLY A 277 -20.28 -20.09 13.97
CA GLY A 277 -21.64 -20.62 13.81
C GLY A 277 -22.77 -19.59 13.86
N LYS A 278 -22.47 -18.29 14.06
CA LYS A 278 -23.46 -17.21 14.07
C LYS A 278 -23.45 -16.47 12.73
N PRO A 279 -24.62 -16.03 12.22
CA PRO A 279 -24.66 -15.22 11.00
C PRO A 279 -23.88 -13.92 11.22
N GLU A 280 -23.35 -13.37 10.14
CA GLU A 280 -22.60 -12.12 10.18
C GLU A 280 -23.42 -10.94 10.74
N THR A 281 -22.70 -9.96 11.27
CA THR A 281 -23.28 -8.67 11.66
C THR A 281 -22.99 -7.65 10.58
N VAL A 282 -23.98 -7.33 9.77
CA VAL A 282 -23.89 -6.33 8.70
C VAL A 282 -23.91 -4.93 9.32
N LEU A 283 -22.90 -4.12 9.04
CA LEU A 283 -22.83 -2.72 9.50
C LEU A 283 -23.70 -1.81 8.62
N GLY A 284 -24.03 -0.61 9.12
CA GLY A 284 -24.88 0.34 8.38
C GLY A 284 -24.27 0.82 7.07
N ASP A 285 -22.93 0.79 6.96
CA ASP A 285 -22.20 1.17 5.76
C ASP A 285 -21.96 0.03 4.76
N GLN A 286 -22.45 -1.18 5.08
CA GLN A 286 -22.27 -2.41 4.33
C GLN A 286 -23.60 -2.80 3.68
N GLU A 287 -23.55 -3.08 2.37
CA GLU A 287 -24.67 -3.66 1.65
C GLU A 287 -24.25 -4.99 1.02
N VAL A 288 -24.81 -6.08 1.54
CA VAL A 288 -24.53 -7.44 1.04
C VAL A 288 -25.11 -7.57 -0.37
N GLN A 289 -24.27 -8.06 -1.28
CA GLN A 289 -24.54 -8.18 -2.70
C GLN A 289 -24.39 -9.64 -3.14
N HIS A 290 -25.27 -10.06 -4.05
CA HIS A 290 -25.31 -11.42 -4.58
C HIS A 290 -25.33 -11.43 -6.11
N ARG A 291 -24.84 -12.52 -6.70
CA ARG A 291 -24.90 -12.75 -8.13
C ARG A 291 -26.32 -13.15 -8.55
N TYR A 292 -26.80 -12.58 -9.65
CA TYR A 292 -28.08 -12.94 -10.25
C TYR A 292 -27.93 -13.22 -11.74
N ILE A 293 -28.69 -14.20 -12.22
CA ILE A 293 -28.90 -14.47 -13.64
C ILE A 293 -30.30 -13.97 -13.98
N VAL A 294 -30.39 -13.12 -14.99
CA VAL A 294 -31.65 -12.49 -15.42
C VAL A 294 -31.87 -12.78 -16.90
N ASN A 295 -32.99 -13.43 -17.21
CA ASN A 295 -33.42 -13.70 -18.57
C ASN A 295 -34.48 -12.67 -18.98
N THR A 296 -34.32 -12.06 -20.15
CA THR A 296 -35.24 -11.03 -20.63
C THR A 296 -35.72 -11.29 -22.06
N GLY A 297 -36.93 -10.81 -22.37
CA GLY A 297 -37.53 -10.91 -23.71
C GLY A 297 -37.03 -9.84 -24.68
N SER A 298 -36.54 -8.72 -24.16
CA SER A 298 -35.91 -7.65 -24.92
C SER A 298 -34.71 -7.08 -24.15
N GLN A 299 -33.84 -6.34 -24.86
CA GLN A 299 -32.61 -5.80 -24.28
C GLN A 299 -32.92 -4.82 -23.15
N LEU A 300 -32.17 -4.94 -22.04
CA LEU A 300 -32.17 -3.97 -20.95
C LEU A 300 -31.33 -2.75 -21.31
N ASP A 301 -31.79 -1.56 -20.90
CA ASP A 301 -31.02 -0.32 -20.97
C ASP A 301 -30.04 -0.25 -19.79
N ILE A 302 -28.88 -0.91 -19.95
CA ILE A 302 -27.82 -0.95 -18.92
C ILE A 302 -27.36 0.46 -18.51
N PRO A 303 -27.10 1.42 -19.43
CA PRO A 303 -26.77 2.79 -19.04
C PRO A 303 -27.81 3.43 -18.11
N SER A 304 -29.11 3.28 -18.40
CA SER A 304 -30.18 3.81 -17.54
C SER A 304 -30.25 3.10 -16.18
N LEU A 305 -30.05 1.79 -16.15
CA LEU A 305 -29.97 1.04 -14.88
C LEU A 305 -28.76 1.47 -14.05
N TYR A 306 -27.60 1.69 -14.67
CA TYR A 306 -26.41 2.21 -13.98
C TYR A 306 -26.66 3.62 -13.43
N ASN A 307 -27.29 4.51 -14.20
CA ASN A 307 -27.65 5.85 -13.73
C ASN A 307 -28.62 5.82 -12.53
N THR A 308 -29.47 4.80 -12.45
CA THR A 308 -30.46 4.63 -11.39
C THR A 308 -29.87 3.99 -10.14
N PHE A 309 -29.09 2.92 -10.30
CA PHE A 309 -28.62 2.07 -9.20
C PHE A 309 -27.15 2.27 -8.83
N GLY A 310 -26.39 3.01 -9.65
CA GLY A 310 -24.95 3.15 -9.51
C GLY A 310 -24.22 1.94 -10.06
N PHE A 311 -23.14 1.54 -9.39
CA PHE A 311 -22.31 0.41 -9.80
C PHE A 311 -23.13 -0.87 -9.99
N LEU A 312 -23.08 -1.40 -11.21
CA LEU A 312 -23.91 -2.48 -11.69
C LEU A 312 -23.08 -3.38 -12.61
N PRO A 313 -22.17 -4.19 -12.06
CA PRO A 313 -21.28 -5.03 -12.85
C PRO A 313 -22.11 -6.12 -13.51
N VAL A 314 -22.21 -6.05 -14.83
CA VAL A 314 -23.06 -6.93 -15.63
C VAL A 314 -22.29 -7.46 -16.83
N GLN A 315 -22.46 -8.74 -17.12
CA GLN A 315 -22.07 -9.34 -18.39
C GLN A 315 -23.32 -9.70 -19.18
N GLU A 316 -23.32 -9.33 -20.46
CA GLU A 316 -24.44 -9.52 -21.37
C GLU A 316 -24.15 -10.72 -22.29
N GLY A 317 -25.15 -11.57 -22.46
CA GLY A 317 -25.11 -12.69 -23.38
C GLY A 317 -26.45 -12.90 -24.07
N GLN A 318 -26.49 -13.88 -24.96
CA GLN A 318 -27.72 -14.36 -25.59
C GLN A 318 -28.04 -15.75 -25.07
N ASN A 319 -29.33 -16.02 -24.87
CA ASN A 319 -29.80 -17.37 -24.55
C ASN A 319 -30.06 -18.18 -25.84
N GLU A 320 -30.14 -19.50 -25.71
CA GLU A 320 -30.34 -20.43 -26.85
C GLU A 320 -31.64 -20.18 -27.64
N LYS A 321 -32.59 -19.43 -27.07
CA LYS A 321 -33.90 -19.12 -27.66
C LYS A 321 -33.94 -17.74 -28.33
N GLY A 322 -32.80 -17.08 -28.49
CA GLY A 322 -32.69 -15.75 -29.12
C GLY A 322 -33.12 -14.58 -28.23
N GLY A 323 -33.34 -14.81 -26.93
CA GLY A 323 -33.52 -13.77 -25.93
C GLY A 323 -32.18 -13.34 -25.30
N PHE A 324 -32.25 -12.45 -24.32
CA PHE A 324 -31.07 -11.89 -23.66
C PHE A 324 -30.88 -12.50 -22.28
N VAL A 325 -29.63 -12.70 -21.88
CA VAL A 325 -29.24 -13.15 -20.54
C VAL A 325 -28.23 -12.18 -19.95
N TYR A 326 -28.45 -11.80 -18.69
CA TYR A 326 -27.60 -10.87 -17.95
C TYR A 326 -27.08 -11.55 -16.69
N TYR A 327 -25.76 -11.51 -16.51
CA TYR A 327 -25.07 -12.00 -15.33
C TYR A 327 -24.65 -10.80 -14.47
N PHE A 328 -25.50 -10.42 -13.53
CA PHE A 328 -25.17 -9.36 -12.58
C PHE A 328 -24.31 -9.93 -11.45
N GLN A 329 -23.15 -9.33 -11.21
CA GLN A 329 -22.13 -9.85 -10.29
C GLN A 329 -22.26 -9.35 -8.84
N GLY A 330 -23.25 -8.52 -8.53
CA GLY A 330 -23.40 -7.94 -7.19
C GLY A 330 -24.63 -7.05 -7.03
N LEU A 331 -25.83 -7.63 -7.12
CA LEU A 331 -27.06 -6.91 -6.80
C LEU A 331 -27.37 -7.01 -5.33
N THR A 332 -27.85 -5.91 -4.74
CA THR A 332 -28.51 -5.98 -3.44
C THR A 332 -29.94 -6.48 -3.60
N ALA A 333 -30.51 -6.99 -2.51
CA ALA A 333 -31.90 -7.44 -2.49
C ALA A 333 -32.88 -6.37 -3.01
N LYS A 334 -32.65 -5.09 -2.67
CA LYS A 334 -33.46 -3.97 -3.16
C LYS A 334 -33.31 -3.76 -4.66
N THR A 335 -32.08 -3.68 -5.18
CA THR A 335 -31.84 -3.50 -6.62
C THR A 335 -32.39 -4.70 -7.41
N ALA A 336 -32.20 -5.92 -6.91
CA ALA A 336 -32.73 -7.13 -7.52
C ALA A 336 -34.27 -7.11 -7.60
N ALA A 337 -34.95 -6.67 -6.54
CA ALA A 337 -36.40 -6.54 -6.54
C ALA A 337 -36.92 -5.50 -7.54
N GLU A 338 -36.20 -4.39 -7.75
CA GLU A 338 -36.57 -3.39 -8.75
C GLU A 338 -36.31 -3.87 -10.18
N ILE A 339 -35.17 -4.52 -10.44
CA ILE A 339 -34.89 -5.10 -11.76
C ILE A 339 -35.93 -6.17 -12.10
N LYS A 340 -36.34 -7.01 -11.14
CA LYS A 340 -37.36 -8.04 -11.34
C LYS A 340 -38.73 -7.50 -11.77
N LYS A 341 -39.05 -6.23 -11.46
CA LYS A 341 -40.32 -5.59 -11.85
C LYS A 341 -40.32 -5.06 -13.29
N LEU A 342 -39.17 -5.03 -13.96
CA LEU A 342 -39.07 -4.52 -15.32
C LEU A 342 -39.87 -5.43 -16.28
N PRO A 343 -40.69 -4.87 -17.19
CA PRO A 343 -41.53 -5.66 -18.09
C PRO A 343 -40.74 -6.55 -19.04
N GLN A 344 -39.46 -6.24 -19.28
CA GLN A 344 -38.55 -7.04 -20.08
C GLN A 344 -38.15 -8.35 -19.39
N VAL A 345 -38.17 -8.41 -18.05
CA VAL A 345 -37.68 -9.55 -17.26
C VAL A 345 -38.68 -10.70 -17.29
N ILE A 346 -38.23 -11.83 -17.82
CA ILE A 346 -39.01 -13.08 -17.87
C ILE A 346 -38.75 -13.91 -16.61
N ASP A 347 -37.47 -14.03 -16.24
CA ASP A 347 -37.01 -14.86 -15.13
C ASP A 347 -35.77 -14.23 -14.49
N MET A 348 -35.66 -14.34 -13.17
CA MET A 348 -34.55 -13.81 -12.39
C MET A 348 -34.30 -14.71 -11.18
N GLN A 349 -33.07 -15.21 -11.08
CA GLN A 349 -32.66 -16.16 -10.05
C GLN A 349 -31.33 -15.74 -9.45
N GLU A 350 -31.22 -15.88 -8.13
CA GLU A 350 -29.94 -15.75 -7.45
C GLU A 350 -29.06 -16.96 -7.82
N HIS A 351 -27.79 -16.71 -8.13
CA HIS A 351 -26.86 -17.75 -8.52
C HIS A 351 -26.05 -18.22 -7.31
N ILE A 352 -26.44 -19.37 -6.76
CA ILE A 352 -25.75 -20.03 -5.65
C ILE A 352 -25.13 -21.33 -6.18
N GLN A 353 -23.82 -21.52 -5.95
CA GLN A 353 -23.15 -22.75 -6.32
C GLN A 353 -23.64 -23.94 -5.48
N PRO A 354 -23.97 -25.08 -6.11
CA PRO A 354 -24.43 -26.26 -5.40
C PRO A 354 -23.42 -26.80 -4.40
N LYS A 355 -23.92 -27.40 -3.32
CA LYS A 355 -23.08 -28.10 -2.35
C LYS A 355 -22.47 -29.36 -2.96
N GLY A 356 -21.16 -29.53 -2.79
CA GLY A 356 -20.41 -30.68 -3.32
C GLY A 356 -19.67 -30.41 -4.63
N GLU A 357 -19.90 -29.26 -5.27
CA GLU A 357 -19.14 -28.83 -6.43
C GLU A 357 -17.89 -28.06 -6.00
N SER A 358 -16.71 -28.60 -6.25
CA SER A 358 -15.45 -27.96 -5.89
C SER A 358 -15.06 -26.89 -6.90
N ALA A 359 -14.81 -25.66 -6.43
CA ALA A 359 -14.39 -24.56 -7.29
C ALA A 359 -12.86 -24.55 -7.47
N ILE A 360 -12.37 -25.36 -8.41
CA ILE A 360 -10.97 -25.42 -8.83
C ILE A 360 -10.81 -24.82 -10.22
N ALA A 361 -9.97 -23.81 -10.34
CA ALA A 361 -9.60 -23.18 -11.60
C ALA A 361 -8.36 -23.85 -12.21
N TYR A 362 -8.27 -23.86 -13.54
CA TYR A 362 -7.14 -24.41 -14.29
C TYR A 362 -6.61 -23.37 -15.26
N ARG A 363 -5.29 -23.34 -15.44
CA ARG A 363 -4.61 -22.42 -16.37
C ARG A 363 -4.65 -22.91 -17.81
N ASP A 364 -5.01 -24.17 -18.00
CA ASP A 364 -5.04 -24.88 -19.27
C ASP A 364 -6.40 -25.55 -19.48
N GLU A 365 -6.83 -25.60 -20.75
CA GLU A 365 -8.07 -26.25 -21.15
C GLU A 365 -8.06 -27.76 -20.84
N THR A 366 -6.88 -28.39 -20.82
CA THR A 366 -6.72 -29.81 -20.48
C THR A 366 -6.83 -30.12 -18.98
N ARG A 367 -7.05 -29.10 -18.13
CA ARG A 367 -7.24 -29.21 -16.68
C ARG A 367 -6.11 -29.97 -15.95
N THR A 368 -4.88 -29.79 -16.39
CA THR A 368 -3.69 -30.42 -15.79
C THR A 368 -2.92 -29.49 -14.87
N LYS A 369 -3.05 -28.17 -15.04
CA LYS A 369 -2.33 -27.14 -14.29
C LYS A 369 -3.32 -26.31 -13.48
N ILE A 370 -3.47 -26.68 -12.21
CA ILE A 370 -4.34 -25.96 -11.29
C ILE A 370 -3.86 -24.51 -11.11
N ASP A 371 -4.79 -23.57 -11.22
CA ASP A 371 -4.56 -22.18 -10.88
C ASP A 371 -4.86 -21.91 -9.41
N THR A 372 -3.82 -21.94 -8.58
CA THR A 372 -3.94 -21.75 -7.13
C THR A 372 -4.38 -20.35 -6.72
N THR A 373 -4.31 -19.38 -7.63
CA THR A 373 -4.77 -17.99 -7.39
C THR A 373 -6.29 -17.88 -7.47
N ASN A 374 -6.92 -18.59 -8.42
CA ASN A 374 -8.35 -18.52 -8.70
C ASN A 374 -9.13 -19.75 -8.19
N SER A 375 -8.45 -20.67 -7.50
CA SER A 375 -9.09 -21.82 -6.86
C SER A 375 -9.45 -21.53 -5.41
N ILE A 376 -10.49 -22.18 -4.90
CA ILE A 376 -10.87 -22.10 -3.48
C ILE A 376 -9.80 -22.70 -2.58
N PHE A 377 -9.52 -22.02 -1.47
CA PHE A 377 -8.63 -22.45 -0.42
C PHE A 377 -9.39 -23.13 0.73
N PRO A 378 -8.86 -24.18 1.38
CA PRO A 378 -7.78 -25.02 0.91
C PRO A 378 -8.19 -25.81 -0.33
N ILE A 379 -7.23 -26.10 -1.21
CA ILE A 379 -7.50 -26.61 -2.56
C ILE A 379 -8.11 -28.02 -2.58
N ASN A 380 -7.90 -28.78 -1.51
CA ASN A 380 -8.38 -30.15 -1.33
C ASN A 380 -9.67 -30.24 -0.49
N SER A 381 -10.29 -29.10 -0.17
CA SER A 381 -11.46 -29.03 0.71
C SER A 381 -12.76 -29.55 0.08
N GLY A 382 -12.83 -29.52 -1.25
CA GLY A 382 -14.04 -29.80 -2.00
C GLY A 382 -15.06 -28.65 -2.00
N TRP A 383 -14.71 -27.49 -1.43
CA TRP A 383 -15.59 -26.33 -1.25
C TRP A 383 -15.73 -25.47 -2.51
N ASN A 384 -16.75 -24.61 -2.50
CA ASN A 384 -16.89 -23.49 -3.42
C ASN A 384 -17.11 -22.17 -2.65
N GLN A 385 -17.37 -21.08 -3.37
CA GLN A 385 -17.52 -19.74 -2.79
C GLN A 385 -18.75 -19.60 -1.87
N ASP A 386 -19.79 -20.38 -2.16
CA ASP A 386 -21.11 -20.32 -1.50
C ASP A 386 -21.27 -21.40 -0.43
N GLN A 387 -20.46 -22.46 -0.52
CA GLN A 387 -20.44 -23.63 0.34
C GLN A 387 -19.00 -23.85 0.82
N TYR A 388 -18.63 -23.13 1.89
CA TYR A 388 -17.26 -23.02 2.35
C TYR A 388 -17.14 -23.31 3.84
N GLY A 389 -16.11 -24.04 4.26
CA GLY A 389 -15.84 -24.28 5.66
C GLY A 389 -16.72 -25.38 6.27
N PRO A 390 -16.76 -25.47 7.61
CA PRO A 390 -16.11 -24.57 8.55
C PRO A 390 -14.57 -24.60 8.48
N LEU A 391 -13.94 -23.43 8.53
CA LEU A 391 -12.48 -23.26 8.54
C LEU A 391 -12.05 -22.48 9.79
N LYS A 392 -11.19 -23.07 10.62
CA LYS A 392 -10.63 -22.40 11.79
C LYS A 392 -9.48 -21.49 11.39
N ILE A 393 -9.51 -20.24 11.82
CA ILE A 393 -8.44 -19.26 11.55
C ILE A 393 -7.29 -19.49 12.53
N PRO A 394 -6.05 -19.74 12.06
CA PRO A 394 -4.92 -20.00 12.94
C PRO A 394 -4.61 -18.84 13.87
N LYS A 395 -4.25 -19.15 15.11
CA LYS A 395 -3.83 -18.17 16.12
C LYS A 395 -2.38 -18.41 16.53
N LYS A 396 -1.66 -17.34 16.85
CA LYS A 396 -0.29 -17.44 17.40
C LYS A 396 -0.27 -18.37 18.61
N GLY A 397 0.63 -19.34 18.59
CA GLY A 397 0.79 -20.36 19.62
C GLY A 397 -0.05 -21.63 19.42
N ASP A 398 -0.96 -21.66 18.43
CA ASP A 398 -1.64 -22.89 18.05
C ASP A 398 -0.62 -23.94 17.58
N VAL A 399 -0.81 -25.19 18.00
CA VAL A 399 -0.03 -26.33 17.52
C VAL A 399 -0.88 -27.09 16.51
N VAL A 400 -0.43 -27.10 15.24
CA VAL A 400 -1.13 -27.74 14.13
C VAL A 400 -0.41 -29.01 13.70
N THR A 401 -1.17 -30.01 13.27
CA THR A 401 -0.62 -31.27 12.74
C THR A 401 -0.52 -31.19 11.23
N ILE A 402 0.67 -31.48 10.69
CA ILE A 402 0.98 -31.49 9.26
C ILE A 402 0.95 -32.93 8.75
N ASN A 403 -0.01 -33.21 7.88
CA ASN A 403 -0.14 -34.46 7.14
C ASN A 403 -0.58 -34.15 5.70
N GLN A 404 -0.81 -35.17 4.87
CA GLN A 404 -1.19 -34.95 3.46
C GLN A 404 -2.52 -34.18 3.30
N GLN A 405 -3.45 -34.31 4.24
CA GLN A 405 -4.74 -33.62 4.20
C GLN A 405 -4.62 -32.16 4.64
N THR A 406 -3.82 -31.85 5.65
CA THR A 406 -3.66 -30.49 6.19
C THR A 406 -2.53 -29.70 5.51
N PHE A 407 -1.68 -30.37 4.74
CA PHE A 407 -0.56 -29.73 4.05
C PHE A 407 -0.99 -28.57 3.14
N PRO A 408 -2.04 -28.67 2.30
CA PRO A 408 -2.47 -27.55 1.47
C PRO A 408 -2.90 -26.30 2.23
N GLU A 409 -3.38 -26.46 3.47
CA GLU A 409 -3.80 -25.38 4.37
C GLU A 409 -2.59 -24.66 4.98
N TYR A 410 -1.63 -25.42 5.54
CA TYR A 410 -0.54 -24.85 6.34
C TYR A 410 0.78 -24.61 5.60
N GLN A 411 0.97 -25.13 4.38
CA GLN A 411 2.25 -24.99 3.67
C GLN A 411 2.68 -23.53 3.47
N TRP A 412 1.73 -22.64 3.17
CA TRP A 412 2.00 -21.22 2.92
C TRP A 412 2.32 -20.48 4.22
N ILE A 413 1.61 -20.81 5.30
CA ILE A 413 1.91 -20.32 6.66
C ILE A 413 3.37 -20.63 7.00
N ILE A 414 3.77 -21.89 6.90
CA ILE A 414 5.09 -22.33 7.32
C ILE A 414 6.18 -21.73 6.41
N LYS A 415 6.01 -21.83 5.08
CA LYS A 415 7.04 -21.44 4.10
C LYS A 415 7.13 -19.95 3.84
N ASN A 416 6.00 -19.34 3.53
CA ASN A 416 5.97 -18.01 2.94
C ASN A 416 5.76 -16.93 4.00
N TYR A 417 4.88 -17.17 4.96
CA TYR A 417 4.48 -16.17 5.96
C TYR A 417 5.33 -16.23 7.23
N GLU A 418 5.80 -17.41 7.63
CA GLU A 418 6.64 -17.58 8.83
C GLU A 418 8.09 -17.97 8.49
N HIS A 419 8.41 -18.00 7.18
CA HIS A 419 9.76 -18.08 6.64
C HIS A 419 10.58 -19.31 7.09
N ASN A 420 9.93 -20.48 7.26
CA ASN A 420 10.58 -21.75 7.57
C ASN A 420 10.73 -22.63 6.33
N SER A 421 11.69 -23.56 6.32
CA SER A 421 11.70 -24.60 5.29
C SER A 421 10.68 -25.69 5.62
N LEU A 422 10.00 -26.21 4.60
CA LEU A 422 9.08 -27.34 4.73
C LEU A 422 9.24 -28.28 3.53
N GLU A 423 9.65 -29.51 3.81
CA GLU A 423 9.88 -30.55 2.81
C GLU A 423 8.98 -31.75 3.09
N ASN A 424 8.42 -32.35 2.03
CA ASN A 424 7.69 -33.61 2.10
C ASN A 424 8.51 -34.67 1.35
N LYS A 425 9.11 -35.61 2.08
CA LYS A 425 9.89 -36.72 1.52
C LYS A 425 9.14 -38.01 1.80
N ASN A 426 8.51 -38.58 0.78
CA ASN A 426 7.78 -39.86 0.87
C ASN A 426 6.73 -39.90 1.99
N GLY A 427 5.99 -38.80 2.21
CA GLY A 427 4.96 -38.71 3.24
C GLY A 427 5.46 -38.31 4.63
N LYS A 428 6.78 -38.15 4.81
CA LYS A 428 7.38 -37.59 6.02
C LYS A 428 7.65 -36.09 5.81
N PHE A 429 7.27 -35.29 6.80
CA PHE A 429 7.45 -33.85 6.78
C PHE A 429 8.70 -33.44 7.56
N PHE A 430 9.46 -32.51 6.99
CA PHE A 430 10.65 -31.94 7.60
C PHE A 430 10.49 -30.43 7.66
N ILE A 431 10.59 -29.86 8.85
CA ILE A 431 10.55 -28.41 9.07
C ILE A 431 11.93 -27.97 9.55
N ASN A 432 12.56 -27.03 8.83
CA ASN A 432 13.93 -26.58 9.11
C ASN A 432 14.93 -27.76 9.21
N GLY A 433 14.74 -28.77 8.34
CA GLY A 433 15.58 -29.97 8.28
C GLY A 433 15.28 -31.05 9.33
N LYS A 434 14.40 -30.80 10.30
CA LYS A 434 14.01 -31.76 11.35
C LYS A 434 12.71 -32.48 10.98
N GLU A 435 12.70 -33.81 11.03
CA GLU A 435 11.48 -34.61 10.86
C GLU A 435 10.47 -34.26 11.97
N THR A 436 9.31 -33.74 11.59
CA THR A 436 8.21 -33.41 12.51
C THR A 436 6.90 -33.32 11.74
N ASN A 437 5.81 -33.73 12.39
CA ASN A 437 4.45 -33.52 11.91
C ASN A 437 3.72 -32.43 12.72
N GLN A 438 4.40 -31.72 13.61
CA GLN A 438 3.83 -30.64 14.40
C GLN A 438 4.51 -29.32 14.08
N TYR A 439 3.70 -28.26 14.05
CA TYR A 439 4.16 -26.90 13.85
C TYR A 439 3.43 -25.93 14.79
N THR A 440 4.17 -25.01 15.39
CA THR A 440 3.60 -23.95 16.25
C THR A 440 3.51 -22.66 15.46
N ILE A 441 2.28 -22.14 15.32
CA ILE A 441 1.98 -20.91 14.59
C ILE A 441 2.67 -19.70 15.27
N GLN A 442 3.39 -18.89 14.51
CA GLN A 442 4.26 -17.82 15.05
C GLN A 442 3.60 -16.43 15.06
N GLN A 443 2.53 -16.22 14.28
CA GLN A 443 1.79 -14.95 14.23
C GLN A 443 0.27 -15.16 14.13
N ASP A 444 -0.50 -14.09 14.33
CA ASP A 444 -1.96 -14.15 14.16
C ASP A 444 -2.35 -14.05 12.69
N TYR A 445 -3.46 -14.70 12.33
CA TYR A 445 -4.01 -14.72 10.98
C TYR A 445 -5.44 -14.19 10.96
N TYR A 446 -5.86 -13.74 9.79
CA TYR A 446 -7.11 -13.03 9.59
C TYR A 446 -7.83 -13.48 8.32
N MET A 447 -9.16 -13.48 8.35
CA MET A 447 -10.01 -13.74 7.19
C MET A 447 -10.53 -12.41 6.64
N MET A 448 -10.02 -12.02 5.48
CA MET A 448 -10.32 -10.75 4.81
C MET A 448 -11.22 -11.01 3.60
N VAL A 449 -12.47 -10.53 3.64
CA VAL A 449 -13.52 -10.81 2.64
C VAL A 449 -14.09 -9.51 2.09
N GLY A 450 -14.43 -9.48 0.81
CA GLY A 450 -15.04 -8.31 0.18
C GLY A 450 -16.49 -8.14 0.61
N ASP A 451 -16.99 -6.90 0.65
CA ASP A 451 -18.41 -6.64 0.91
C ASP A 451 -19.28 -7.07 -0.29
N ASN A 452 -18.74 -6.94 -1.51
CA ASN A 452 -19.30 -7.53 -2.71
C ASN A 452 -18.71 -8.92 -2.95
N ARG A 453 -19.18 -9.90 -2.18
CA ARG A 453 -18.57 -11.24 -2.08
C ARG A 453 -18.47 -11.94 -3.42
N ASP A 454 -19.53 -11.94 -4.22
CA ASP A 454 -19.57 -12.74 -5.45
C ASP A 454 -18.72 -12.12 -6.59
N ALA A 455 -18.23 -10.89 -6.40
CA ALA A 455 -17.31 -10.18 -7.29
C ALA A 455 -15.96 -9.87 -6.61
N SER A 456 -15.53 -10.70 -5.67
CA SER A 456 -14.32 -10.45 -4.87
C SER A 456 -13.36 -11.63 -4.87
N LEU A 457 -12.15 -11.41 -5.40
CA LEU A 457 -11.01 -12.28 -5.15
C LEU A 457 -10.47 -11.99 -3.74
N ASP A 458 -10.93 -12.77 -2.77
CA ASP A 458 -10.63 -12.59 -1.34
C ASP A 458 -10.07 -13.85 -0.66
N ALA A 459 -10.02 -13.84 0.68
CA ALA A 459 -9.39 -14.90 1.47
C ALA A 459 -10.00 -16.29 1.26
N ARG A 460 -11.21 -16.40 0.67
CA ARG A 460 -11.75 -17.70 0.23
C ARG A 460 -10.88 -18.36 -0.85
N PHE A 461 -10.10 -17.59 -1.61
CA PHE A 461 -9.23 -18.07 -2.69
C PHE A 461 -7.76 -18.10 -2.26
N PHE A 462 -7.24 -16.98 -1.74
CA PHE A 462 -5.83 -16.88 -1.38
C PHE A 462 -5.51 -17.36 0.05
N GLY A 463 -6.53 -17.67 0.84
CA GLY A 463 -6.40 -18.14 2.21
C GLY A 463 -6.13 -17.03 3.22
N PHE A 464 -5.51 -17.40 4.34
CA PHE A 464 -5.34 -16.53 5.48
C PHE A 464 -4.42 -15.33 5.19
N VAL A 465 -4.78 -14.17 5.74
CA VAL A 465 -3.93 -12.98 5.73
C VAL A 465 -3.11 -12.93 7.03
N PRO A 466 -1.78 -13.01 6.97
CA PRO A 466 -0.94 -12.90 8.17
C PRO A 466 -0.88 -11.46 8.70
N GLU A 467 -0.60 -11.30 9.99
CA GLU A 467 -0.46 -10.00 10.67
C GLU A 467 0.63 -9.10 10.05
N GLU A 468 1.69 -9.68 9.50
CA GLU A 468 2.76 -8.93 8.83
C GLU A 468 2.30 -8.19 7.56
N ASN A 469 1.29 -8.72 6.88
CA ASN A 469 0.75 -8.15 5.65
C ASN A 469 -0.10 -6.90 5.88
N ILE A 470 -0.55 -6.65 7.11
CA ILE A 470 -1.45 -5.54 7.43
C ILE A 470 -0.71 -4.20 7.30
N VAL A 471 -1.23 -3.31 6.48
CA VAL A 471 -0.70 -1.95 6.28
C VAL A 471 -1.33 -1.00 7.28
N GLY A 472 -2.66 -0.99 7.37
CA GLY A 472 -3.37 -0.03 8.21
C GLY A 472 -4.88 0.01 7.97
N LYS A 473 -5.51 1.06 8.51
CA LYS A 473 -6.95 1.28 8.48
C LYS A 473 -7.29 2.47 7.56
N PRO A 474 -8.17 2.34 6.54
CA PRO A 474 -8.69 3.48 5.81
C PRO A 474 -9.32 4.51 6.77
N MET A 475 -8.99 5.78 6.59
CA MET A 475 -9.50 6.88 7.42
C MET A 475 -10.60 7.66 6.70
N PHE A 476 -10.35 8.06 5.45
CA PHE A 476 -11.28 8.84 4.65
C PHE A 476 -10.95 8.75 3.15
N THR A 477 -11.95 9.00 2.32
CA THR A 477 -11.82 9.13 0.87
C THR A 477 -11.41 10.57 0.55
N TRP A 478 -10.20 10.83 0.07
CA TRP A 478 -9.76 12.21 -0.22
C TRP A 478 -10.16 12.68 -1.62
N MET A 479 -10.38 11.74 -2.55
CA MET A 479 -10.85 12.01 -3.91
C MET A 479 -11.69 10.84 -4.41
N SER A 480 -12.63 11.09 -5.31
CA SER A 480 -13.49 10.04 -5.87
C SER A 480 -13.81 10.32 -7.34
N LEU A 481 -13.33 9.44 -8.22
CA LEU A 481 -13.37 9.59 -9.68
C LEU A 481 -14.05 8.39 -10.31
N GLN A 482 -15.35 8.48 -10.60
CA GLN A 482 -16.06 7.47 -11.38
C GLN A 482 -15.43 7.35 -12.77
N GLY A 483 -15.35 6.13 -13.31
CA GLY A 483 -14.83 5.88 -14.65
C GLY A 483 -13.31 6.04 -14.81
N ALA A 484 -12.57 6.31 -13.71
CA ALA A 484 -11.11 6.41 -13.74
C ALA A 484 -10.41 5.05 -13.93
N PHE A 485 -11.07 3.95 -13.53
CA PHE A 485 -10.60 2.59 -13.73
C PHE A 485 -11.55 1.85 -14.68
N LYS A 486 -10.99 1.03 -15.57
CA LYS A 486 -11.76 0.15 -16.44
C LYS A 486 -12.32 -1.00 -15.63
N ASP A 487 -13.63 -1.23 -15.71
CA ASP A 487 -14.25 -2.40 -15.07
C ASP A 487 -14.14 -3.61 -16.01
N SER A 488 -13.21 -4.51 -15.73
CA SER A 488 -13.06 -5.76 -16.50
C SER A 488 -14.17 -6.77 -16.23
N SER A 489 -14.97 -6.57 -15.19
CA SER A 489 -16.07 -7.47 -14.81
C SER A 489 -17.39 -7.12 -15.47
N SER A 490 -17.48 -5.99 -16.19
CA SER A 490 -18.71 -5.53 -16.84
C SER A 490 -18.55 -5.26 -18.35
N SER A 491 -19.63 -5.47 -19.11
CA SER A 491 -19.78 -4.99 -20.49
C SER A 491 -19.94 -3.46 -20.58
N TYR A 492 -20.35 -2.81 -19.50
CA TYR A 492 -20.60 -1.37 -19.45
C TYR A 492 -19.49 -0.63 -18.70
N GLN A 493 -18.94 0.41 -19.34
CA GLN A 493 -17.99 1.32 -18.70
C GLN A 493 -18.68 2.63 -18.33
N ALA A 494 -18.65 2.96 -17.05
CA ALA A 494 -19.20 4.21 -16.55
C ALA A 494 -18.42 5.42 -17.10
N PRO A 495 -19.11 6.53 -17.43
CA PRO A 495 -18.45 7.76 -17.86
C PRO A 495 -17.64 8.38 -16.73
N PHE A 496 -16.64 9.17 -17.10
CA PHE A 496 -15.83 9.91 -16.13
C PHE A 496 -16.68 10.95 -15.38
N LYS A 497 -16.66 10.91 -14.05
CA LYS A 497 -17.35 11.89 -13.20
C LYS A 497 -16.66 12.02 -11.85
N ILE A 498 -16.42 13.26 -11.42
CA ILE A 498 -15.95 13.55 -10.06
C ILE A 498 -17.13 13.45 -9.08
N ARG A 499 -17.00 12.63 -8.04
CA ARG A 499 -18.02 12.42 -6.99
C ARG A 499 -17.71 13.29 -5.77
N TRP A 500 -18.05 14.58 -5.88
CA TRP A 500 -17.79 15.59 -4.84
C TRP A 500 -18.41 15.26 -3.49
N ASP A 501 -19.58 14.61 -3.48
CA ASP A 501 -20.30 14.19 -2.28
C ASP A 501 -19.54 13.13 -1.46
N ARG A 502 -18.47 12.53 -2.01
CA ARG A 502 -17.63 11.53 -1.34
C ARG A 502 -16.31 12.06 -0.84
N MET A 503 -15.93 13.28 -1.22
CA MET A 503 -14.66 13.85 -0.79
C MET A 503 -14.65 14.09 0.72
N PHE A 504 -13.53 13.70 1.33
CA PHE A 504 -13.26 13.72 2.77
C PHE A 504 -14.30 12.99 3.63
N LYS A 505 -15.09 12.06 3.06
CA LYS A 505 -15.97 11.19 3.85
C LYS A 505 -15.13 10.18 4.63
N ALA A 506 -15.37 10.10 5.93
CA ALA A 506 -14.75 9.07 6.76
C ALA A 506 -15.05 7.68 6.19
N THR A 507 -14.04 6.82 6.25
CA THR A 507 -14.18 5.41 5.94
C THR A 507 -14.05 4.62 7.23
N ASN A 508 -14.71 3.46 7.31
CA ASN A 508 -14.55 2.53 8.42
C ASN A 508 -15.17 2.94 9.76
N THR A 509 -16.30 3.66 9.72
CA THR A 509 -17.12 3.99 10.90
C THR A 509 -18.23 2.97 11.16
N GLY A 510 -18.61 2.18 10.14
CA GLY A 510 -19.78 1.31 10.19
C GLY A 510 -21.12 2.03 10.03
N GLU A 511 -21.11 3.35 9.85
CA GLU A 511 -22.30 4.19 9.71
C GLU A 511 -22.70 4.35 8.25
N ALA A 512 -23.99 4.22 7.96
CA ALA A 512 -24.54 4.46 6.61
C ALA A 512 -24.21 5.88 6.11
N ASP A 513 -24.46 6.88 6.98
CA ASP A 513 -24.25 8.29 6.69
C ASP A 513 -22.87 8.76 7.16
N LYS A 514 -21.85 8.48 6.32
CA LYS A 514 -20.46 8.85 6.60
C LYS A 514 -20.28 10.36 6.71
N THR A 515 -19.80 10.81 7.86
CA THR A 515 -19.43 12.21 8.10
C THR A 515 -18.33 12.66 7.13
N SER A 516 -18.50 13.82 6.51
CA SER A 516 -17.46 14.46 5.70
C SER A 516 -16.68 15.49 6.52
N TYR A 517 -15.35 15.41 6.44
CA TYR A 517 -14.41 16.29 7.10
C TYR A 517 -13.80 17.33 6.14
N TRP A 518 -14.45 17.60 5.01
CA TRP A 518 -13.95 18.55 4.01
C TRP A 518 -13.73 19.95 4.60
N TRP A 519 -14.56 20.36 5.57
CA TRP A 519 -14.46 21.64 6.26
C TRP A 519 -13.17 21.77 7.07
N ILE A 520 -12.63 20.67 7.61
CA ILE A 520 -11.32 20.66 8.29
C ILE A 520 -10.22 20.96 7.27
N ALA A 521 -10.26 20.31 6.11
CA ALA A 521 -9.30 20.57 5.04
C ALA A 521 -9.39 22.02 4.55
N ALA A 522 -10.60 22.56 4.37
CA ALA A 522 -10.80 23.96 4.02
C ALA A 522 -10.26 24.90 5.10
N MET A 523 -10.51 24.63 6.38
CA MET A 523 -9.98 25.42 7.49
C MET A 523 -8.45 25.39 7.53
N ILE A 524 -7.82 24.23 7.32
CA ILE A 524 -6.35 24.10 7.24
C ILE A 524 -5.80 24.93 6.08
N LEU A 525 -6.44 24.89 4.89
CA LEU A 525 -6.01 25.68 3.74
C LEU A 525 -6.18 27.19 3.98
N VAL A 526 -7.30 27.61 4.58
CA VAL A 526 -7.53 29.01 4.96
C VAL A 526 -6.52 29.46 6.01
N LEU A 527 -6.21 28.63 7.01
CA LEU A 527 -5.18 28.93 7.98
C LEU A 527 -3.81 29.01 7.31
N PHE A 528 -3.46 28.09 6.40
CA PHE A 528 -2.15 28.04 5.75
C PHE A 528 -1.93 29.23 4.81
N PHE A 529 -2.85 29.50 3.89
CA PHE A 529 -2.73 30.62 2.94
C PHE A 529 -3.10 31.97 3.56
N GLY A 530 -4.01 31.97 4.53
CA GLY A 530 -4.42 33.16 5.26
C GLY A 530 -3.52 33.50 6.45
N TRP A 531 -2.56 32.65 6.83
CA TRP A 531 -1.72 32.84 8.02
C TRP A 531 -1.04 34.20 8.03
N GLU A 532 -0.42 34.60 6.92
CA GLU A 532 0.25 35.90 6.81
C GLU A 532 -0.73 37.07 6.91
N TYR A 533 -1.93 36.93 6.34
CA TYR A 533 -2.98 37.93 6.43
C TYR A 533 -3.51 38.05 7.87
N PHE A 534 -3.75 36.92 8.54
CA PHE A 534 -4.12 36.85 9.96
C PHE A 534 -3.03 37.44 10.86
N MET A 535 -1.77 37.08 10.65
CA MET A 535 -0.64 37.62 11.40
C MET A 535 -0.45 39.12 11.16
N LYS A 536 -0.76 39.65 9.98
CA LYS A 536 -0.78 41.10 9.71
C LYS A 536 -1.95 41.82 10.38
N LEU A 537 -3.10 41.16 10.51
CA LEU A 537 -4.29 41.69 11.19
C LEU A 537 -4.10 41.77 12.71
N PHE A 538 -3.44 40.78 13.31
CA PHE A 538 -3.24 40.69 14.76
C PHE A 538 -1.84 41.09 15.23
N GLY A 539 -0.89 41.24 14.31
CA GLY A 539 0.43 41.79 14.57
C GLY A 539 0.33 43.28 14.84
N LYS A 540 0.36 43.67 16.12
CA LYS A 540 0.59 45.07 16.52
C LYS A 540 1.77 45.62 15.73
N LYS A 541 1.54 46.73 14.99
CA LYS A 541 2.60 47.60 14.46
C LYS A 541 3.59 47.88 15.59
N LYS A 542 4.75 47.21 15.60
CA LYS A 542 5.92 47.78 16.26
C LYS A 542 6.29 48.98 15.40
N LYS A 543 5.91 50.16 15.88
CA LYS A 543 6.40 51.43 15.34
C LYS A 543 7.92 51.40 15.39
N GLU A 544 8.52 51.69 14.23
CA GLU A 544 9.82 52.31 14.13
C GLU A 544 9.80 53.57 15.00
N ASP A 545 10.55 53.54 16.09
CA ASP A 545 11.04 54.72 16.79
C ASP A 545 12.37 54.28 17.43
N GLU A 546 13.45 54.38 16.68
CA GLU A 546 14.75 54.83 17.19
C GLU A 546 15.66 55.17 16.00
N ILE A 547 16.06 56.45 16.02
CA ILE A 547 16.86 57.23 15.07
C ILE A 547 18.34 56.84 15.16
#